data_AF-A0A965U1R5-F1
#
_entry.id   AF-A0A965U1R5-F1
#
_cell.length_a   1.000
_cell.length_b   1.000
_cell.length_c   1.000
_cell.angle_alpha   90.00
_cell.angle_beta   90.00
_cell.angle_gamma   90.00
#
_symmetry.space_group_name_H-M   'P 1'
#
loop_
_entity.id
_entity.type
_entity.pdbx_description
1 polymer ?
#
loop_
_entity_poly.entity_id
_entity_poly.type
_entity_poly.pdbx_seq_one_letter_code
_entity_poly.pdbx_strand_id
1 'polypeptide(L)'
;MTRITSRDNARVKFVAKLAGDKAARRKEGLFVCEGLTMLAEALRSGVMPVEVFCEESQTALLPPEVAHVSYEVPAHVVEKLSDVKTPQGVVFTCPIPESKALSGMQFLAVEELRDPGNAGTIVRTADAFGIGG
;
A
#
# COMPACT_ATOMS: atom_id res chain seq x y z
N MET A 1 -7.57 -10.48 16.70
CA MET A 1 -6.83 -9.33 16.15
C MET A 1 -6.45 -8.41 17.31
N THR A 2 -5.26 -7.81 17.31
CA THR A 2 -4.83 -6.92 18.41
C THR A 2 -5.33 -5.49 18.16
N ARG A 3 -5.91 -4.84 19.17
CA ARG A 3 -6.40 -3.45 19.05
C ARG A 3 -5.31 -2.44 19.40
N ILE A 4 -5.11 -1.42 18.57
CA ILE A 4 -4.20 -0.29 18.80
C ILE A 4 -4.99 1.01 18.79
N THR A 5 -5.05 1.71 19.92
CA THR A 5 -5.82 2.97 20.04
C THR A 5 -4.96 4.23 20.02
N SER A 6 -3.69 4.11 20.40
CA SER A 6 -2.78 5.25 20.54
C SER A 6 -2.11 5.63 19.22
N ARG A 7 -2.22 6.90 18.85
CA ARG A 7 -1.45 7.52 17.75
C ARG A 7 0.06 7.49 18.02
N ASP A 8 0.46 7.33 19.28
CA ASP A 8 1.86 7.29 19.69
C ASP A 8 2.47 5.89 19.72
N ASN A 9 1.69 4.85 19.42
CA ASN A 9 2.20 3.49 19.28
C ASN A 9 3.36 3.44 18.27
N ALA A 10 4.41 2.68 18.57
CA ALA A 10 5.62 2.59 17.76
C ALA A 10 5.33 2.15 16.31
N ARG A 11 4.41 1.20 16.10
CA ARG A 11 3.99 0.75 14.76
C ARG A 11 3.28 1.85 14.00
N VAL A 12 2.36 2.56 14.67
CA VAL A 12 1.64 3.70 14.07
C VAL A 12 2.61 4.82 13.68
N LYS A 13 3.58 5.17 14.54
CA LYS A 13 4.62 6.17 14.19
C LYS A 13 5.49 5.71 13.04
N PHE A 14 5.84 4.43 12.99
CA PHE A 14 6.64 3.84 11.92
C PHE A 14 5.91 3.93 10.57
N VAL A 15 4.66 3.48 10.50
CA VAL A 15 3.88 3.52 9.25
C VAL A 15 3.56 4.96 8.83
N ALA A 16 3.24 5.85 9.77
CA ALA A 16 3.08 7.28 9.47
C ALA A 16 4.36 7.90 8.90
N LYS A 17 5.55 7.48 9.39
CA LYS A 17 6.84 7.89 8.82
C LYS A 17 7.00 7.36 7.39
N LEU A 18 6.67 6.10 7.13
CA LEU A 18 6.72 5.52 5.78
C LEU A 18 5.81 6.26 4.80
N ALA A 19 4.62 6.69 5.22
CA ALA A 19 3.69 7.45 4.37
C ALA A 19 4.34 8.78 3.92
N GLY A 20 4.92 9.54 4.85
CA GLY A 20 5.48 10.87 4.57
C GLY A 20 6.91 10.91 4.02
N ASP A 21 7.71 9.84 4.15
CA ASP A 21 9.16 9.90 3.90
C ASP A 21 9.64 8.86 2.87
N LYS A 22 10.03 9.34 1.68
CA LYS A 22 10.59 8.53 0.59
C LYS A 22 11.90 7.83 1.00
N ALA A 23 12.76 8.49 1.77
CA ALA A 23 14.02 7.90 2.22
C ALA A 23 13.75 6.76 3.22
N ALA A 24 12.76 6.93 4.10
CA ALA A 24 12.31 5.86 4.98
C ALA A 24 11.78 4.66 4.19
N ARG A 25 10.90 4.88 3.20
CA ARG A 25 10.41 3.79 2.34
C ARG A 25 11.53 3.00 1.66
N ARG A 26 12.51 3.70 1.08
CA ARG A 26 13.67 3.08 0.43
C ARG A 26 14.54 2.31 1.42
N LYS A 27 14.79 2.87 2.60
CA LYS A 27 15.62 2.25 3.63
C LYS A 27 14.99 0.96 4.17
N GLU A 28 13.69 1.02 4.46
CA GLU A 28 12.97 -0.10 5.06
C GLU A 28 12.46 -1.11 4.01
N GLY A 29 12.52 -0.76 2.71
CA GLY A 29 12.02 -1.61 1.63
C GLY A 29 10.50 -1.77 1.65
N LEU A 30 9.77 -0.78 2.19
CA LEU A 30 8.32 -0.84 2.37
C LEU A 30 7.64 0.39 1.78
N PHE A 31 6.42 0.22 1.29
CA PHE A 31 5.54 1.31 0.90
C PHE A 31 4.15 1.15 1.50
N VAL A 32 3.45 2.28 1.68
CA VAL A 32 2.11 2.34 2.28
C VAL A 32 1.07 2.31 1.17
N CYS A 33 0.00 1.56 1.40
CA CYS A 33 -1.18 1.47 0.54
C CYS A 33 -2.44 1.65 1.38
N GLU A 34 -3.55 1.99 0.71
CA GLU A 34 -4.84 2.20 1.36
C GLU A 34 -5.98 1.54 0.57
N GLY A 35 -6.98 1.04 1.30
CA GLY A 35 -8.25 0.54 0.78
C GLY A 35 -8.32 -0.98 0.62
N LEU A 36 -9.51 -1.54 0.83
CA LEU A 36 -9.79 -2.98 0.71
C LEU A 36 -9.53 -3.51 -0.70
N THR A 37 -9.87 -2.73 -1.74
CA THR A 37 -9.63 -3.13 -3.14
C THR A 37 -8.15 -3.30 -3.41
N MET A 38 -7.32 -2.34 -3.00
CA MET A 38 -5.87 -2.40 -3.17
C MET A 38 -5.24 -3.54 -2.37
N LEU A 39 -5.75 -3.80 -1.17
CA LEU A 39 -5.34 -4.93 -0.34
C LEU A 39 -5.61 -6.26 -1.06
N ALA A 40 -6.80 -6.40 -1.65
CA ALA A 40 -7.17 -7.58 -2.41
C ALA A 40 -6.34 -7.74 -3.70
N GLU A 41 -6.04 -6.64 -4.41
CA GLU A 41 -5.14 -6.68 -5.58
C GLU A 41 -3.72 -7.11 -5.20
N ALA A 42 -3.17 -6.59 -4.10
CA ALA A 42 -1.84 -6.98 -3.63
C ALA A 42 -1.77 -8.50 -3.41
N LEU A 43 -2.76 -9.08 -2.73
CA LEU A 43 -2.85 -10.52 -2.51
C LEU A 43 -3.01 -11.30 -3.83
N ARG A 44 -3.83 -10.83 -4.76
CA ARG A 44 -3.97 -11.44 -6.11
C ARG A 44 -2.65 -11.43 -6.89
N SER A 45 -1.85 -10.38 -6.74
CA SER A 45 -0.52 -10.26 -7.33
C SER A 45 0.56 -11.06 -6.58
N GLY A 46 0.20 -11.83 -5.54
CA GLY A 46 1.14 -12.61 -4.73
C GLY A 46 1.98 -11.78 -3.76
N VAL A 47 1.61 -10.52 -3.51
CA VAL A 47 2.27 -9.64 -2.55
C VAL A 47 1.59 -9.75 -1.20
N MET A 48 2.31 -10.28 -0.20
CA MET A 48 1.80 -10.36 1.17
C MET A 48 2.06 -9.04 1.92
N PRO A 49 1.01 -8.39 2.47
CA PRO A 49 1.17 -7.23 3.33
C PRO A 49 1.94 -7.57 4.61
N VAL A 50 2.76 -6.63 5.09
CA VAL A 50 3.56 -6.79 6.32
C VAL A 50 2.77 -6.41 7.57
N GLU A 51 2.02 -5.32 7.49
CA GLU A 51 1.09 -4.88 8.55
C GLU A 51 -0.17 -4.30 7.92
N VAL A 52 -1.32 -4.56 8.52
CA VAL A 52 -2.63 -4.01 8.12
C VAL A 52 -3.27 -3.33 9.32
N PHE A 53 -3.72 -2.10 9.16
CA PHE A 53 -4.45 -1.31 10.15
C PHE A 53 -5.84 -1.05 9.59
N CYS A 54 -6.86 -1.53 10.29
CA CYS A 54 -8.23 -1.53 9.81
C CYS A 54 -9.17 -0.92 10.85
N GLU A 55 -10.09 -0.07 10.42
CA GLU A 55 -11.18 0.40 11.27
C GLU A 55 -12.07 -0.75 11.72
N GLU A 56 -12.57 -0.64 12.96
CA GLU A 56 -13.46 -1.64 13.57
C GLU A 56 -14.64 -2.03 12.64
N SER A 57 -15.20 -1.03 11.94
CA SER A 57 -16.33 -1.18 11.00
C SER A 57 -16.01 -2.04 9.76
N GLN A 58 -14.74 -2.23 9.41
CA GLN A 58 -14.30 -2.93 8.21
C GLN A 58 -13.57 -4.25 8.49
N THR A 59 -13.35 -4.60 9.76
CA THR A 59 -12.64 -5.83 10.17
C THR A 59 -13.22 -7.10 9.55
N ALA A 60 -14.55 -7.20 9.43
CA ALA A 60 -15.24 -8.34 8.83
C ALA A 60 -15.04 -8.47 7.31
N LEU A 61 -14.56 -7.41 6.65
CA LEU A 61 -14.30 -7.37 5.20
C LEU A 61 -12.85 -7.72 4.86
N LEU A 62 -11.99 -7.92 5.87
CA LEU A 62 -10.58 -8.23 5.64
C LEU A 62 -10.41 -9.64 5.06
N PRO A 63 -9.51 -9.82 4.08
CA PRO A 63 -9.12 -11.15 3.62
C PRO A 63 -8.57 -12.01 4.77
N PRO A 64 -8.97 -13.28 4.91
CA PRO A 64 -8.49 -14.16 5.97
C PRO A 64 -6.96 -14.30 6.01
N GLU A 65 -6.31 -14.19 4.85
CA GLU A 65 -4.86 -14.29 4.67
C GLU A 65 -4.10 -13.26 5.51
N VAL A 66 -4.67 -12.07 5.74
CA VAL A 66 -3.99 -10.99 6.45
C VAL A 66 -4.39 -10.89 7.92
N ALA A 67 -5.29 -11.73 8.41
CA ALA A 67 -5.85 -11.63 9.76
C ALA A 67 -4.77 -11.64 10.87
N HIS A 68 -3.66 -12.34 10.63
CA HIS A 68 -2.54 -12.50 11.56
C HIS A 68 -1.58 -11.29 11.60
N VAL A 69 -1.57 -10.45 10.56
CA VAL A 69 -0.78 -9.19 10.49
C VAL A 69 -1.64 -7.94 10.68
N SER A 70 -2.91 -8.13 11.01
CA SER A 70 -3.87 -7.05 11.11
C SER A 70 -4.04 -6.53 12.53
N TYR A 71 -4.32 -5.23 12.64
CA TYR A 71 -4.62 -4.50 13.85
C TYR A 71 -5.92 -3.74 13.67
N GLU A 72 -6.79 -3.85 14.66
CA GLU A 72 -7.98 -3.02 14.75
C GLU A 72 -7.60 -1.66 15.32
N VAL A 73 -8.01 -0.58 14.65
CA VAL A 73 -7.69 0.79 15.04
C VAL A 73 -8.92 1.70 14.97
N PRO A 74 -8.98 2.75 15.78
CA PRO A 74 -9.99 3.80 15.63
C PRO A 74 -9.67 4.70 14.43
N ALA A 75 -10.69 5.39 13.90
CA ALA A 75 -10.58 6.27 12.73
C ALA A 75 -9.43 7.30 12.84
N HIS A 76 -9.23 7.91 14.01
CA HIS A 76 -8.17 8.90 14.23
C HIS A 76 -6.73 8.35 14.10
N VAL A 77 -6.55 7.03 14.20
CA VAL A 77 -5.29 6.37 13.89
C VAL A 77 -5.15 6.19 12.39
N VAL A 78 -6.20 5.75 11.69
CA VAL A 78 -6.20 5.65 10.22
C VAL A 78 -5.94 7.01 9.57
N GLU A 79 -6.57 8.08 10.05
CA GLU A 79 -6.32 9.47 9.63
C GLU A 79 -4.85 9.88 9.77
N LYS A 80 -4.12 9.33 10.74
CA LYS A 80 -2.68 9.59 10.90
C LYS A 80 -1.82 8.81 9.90
N LEU A 81 -2.30 7.64 9.47
CA LEU A 81 -1.57 6.75 8.57
C LEU A 81 -1.85 7.06 7.09
N SER A 82 -2.96 7.71 6.81
CA SER A 82 -3.40 8.10 5.48
C SER A 82 -2.75 9.40 5.01
N ASP A 83 -2.49 9.50 3.70
CA ASP A 83 -2.03 10.71 3.01
C ASP A 83 -3.16 11.38 2.19
N VAL A 84 -4.38 10.84 2.23
CA VAL A 84 -5.55 11.38 1.51
C VAL A 84 -6.50 12.12 2.45
N LYS A 85 -7.33 13.01 1.87
CA LYS A 85 -8.31 13.81 2.61
C LYS A 85 -9.41 12.96 3.27
N THR A 86 -9.76 11.85 2.64
CA THR A 86 -10.82 10.95 3.10
C THR A 86 -10.26 9.53 3.15
N PRO A 87 -9.74 9.11 4.31
CA PRO A 87 -9.20 7.77 4.47
C PRO A 87 -10.26 6.70 4.19
N GLN A 88 -9.86 5.60 3.54
CA GLN A 88 -10.77 4.51 3.17
C GLN A 88 -10.99 3.46 4.28
N GLY A 89 -10.42 3.66 5.46
CA GLY A 89 -10.60 2.80 6.64
C GLY A 89 -9.64 1.61 6.76
N VAL A 90 -8.85 1.30 5.72
CA VAL A 90 -7.79 0.28 5.76
C VAL A 90 -6.49 0.85 5.23
N VAL A 91 -5.42 0.82 6.03
CA VAL A 91 -4.06 1.19 5.62
C VAL A 91 -3.14 0.00 5.84
N PHE A 92 -2.25 -0.29 4.91
CA PHE A 92 -1.34 -1.43 5.01
C PHE A 92 0.02 -1.14 4.39
N THR A 93 1.01 -1.95 4.74
CA THR A 93 2.36 -1.88 4.18
C THR A 93 2.66 -3.08 3.31
N CYS A 94 3.33 -2.85 2.18
CA CYS A 94 3.80 -3.88 1.26
C CYS A 94 5.31 -3.75 1.02
N PRO A 95 6.01 -4.86 0.73
CA PRO A 95 7.40 -4.82 0.29
C PRO A 95 7.52 -4.11 -1.05
N ILE A 96 8.51 -3.21 -1.16
CA ILE A 96 8.90 -2.65 -2.46
C ILE A 96 9.48 -3.81 -3.30
N PRO A 97 8.93 -4.07 -4.49
CA PRO A 97 9.40 -5.17 -5.32
C PRO A 97 10.85 -4.93 -5.78
N GLU A 98 11.64 -6.00 -5.82
CA GLU A 98 12.98 -5.97 -6.39
C GLU A 98 12.90 -5.68 -7.90
N SER A 99 13.83 -4.87 -8.40
CA SER A 99 13.97 -4.63 -9.83
C SER A 99 14.43 -5.91 -10.52
N LYS A 100 13.64 -6.42 -11.46
CA LYS A 100 14.00 -7.57 -12.29
C LYS A 100 14.67 -7.10 -13.58
N ALA A 101 15.57 -7.92 -14.11
CA ALA A 101 16.10 -7.70 -15.45
C ALA A 101 14.96 -7.78 -16.47
N LEU A 102 14.89 -6.80 -17.35
CA LEU A 102 13.89 -6.72 -18.40
C LEU A 102 14.34 -7.61 -19.57
N SER A 103 13.62 -8.69 -19.85
CA SER A 103 13.93 -9.57 -20.98
C SER A 103 12.67 -10.23 -21.56
N GLY A 104 12.58 -10.29 -22.89
CA GLY A 104 11.60 -11.13 -23.60
C GLY A 104 10.15 -10.63 -23.58
N MET A 105 9.90 -9.33 -23.37
CA MET A 105 8.56 -8.74 -23.31
C MET A 105 8.50 -7.37 -24.00
N GLN A 106 7.29 -6.87 -24.25
CA GLN A 106 7.06 -5.52 -24.78
C GLN A 106 7.23 -4.50 -23.66
N PHE A 107 7.85 -3.37 -23.98
CA PHE A 107 8.15 -2.31 -23.02
C PHE A 107 7.54 -0.98 -23.43
N LEU A 108 7.05 -0.22 -22.45
CA LEU A 108 6.68 1.18 -22.62
C LEU A 108 7.73 2.10 -21.98
N ALA A 109 8.54 2.74 -22.82
CA ALA A 109 9.46 3.77 -22.38
C ALA A 109 8.74 5.13 -22.25
N VAL A 110 8.76 5.71 -21.05
CA VAL A 110 8.16 7.03 -20.79
C VAL A 110 9.27 8.06 -20.60
N GLU A 111 9.39 8.97 -21.57
CA GLU A 111 10.32 10.11 -21.51
C GLU A 111 9.62 11.35 -20.95
N GLU A 112 10.32 12.11 -20.12
CA GLU A 112 9.82 13.35 -19.48
C GLU A 112 8.45 13.21 -18.77
N LEU A 113 8.30 12.23 -17.88
CA LEU A 113 7.11 12.16 -17.02
C LEU A 113 7.07 13.34 -16.03
N ARG A 114 6.40 14.43 -16.41
CA ARG A 114 6.32 15.67 -15.62
C ARG A 114 5.38 15.56 -14.41
N ASP A 115 4.26 14.85 -14.55
CA ASP A 115 3.26 14.68 -13.49
C ASP A 115 3.19 13.22 -13.02
N PRO A 116 3.49 12.92 -11.74
CA PRO A 116 3.41 11.55 -11.21
C PRO A 116 1.98 10.99 -11.23
N GLY A 117 0.95 11.85 -11.27
CA GLY A 117 -0.45 11.43 -11.44
C GLY A 117 -0.72 10.73 -12.77
N ASN A 118 0.04 11.05 -13.82
CA ASN A 118 -0.09 10.41 -15.14
C ASN A 118 0.57 9.02 -15.17
N ALA A 119 1.58 8.77 -14.31
CA ALA A 119 2.29 7.48 -14.28
C ALA A 119 1.34 6.33 -13.99
N GLY A 120 0.46 6.49 -12.99
CA GLY A 120 -0.49 5.45 -12.61
C GLY A 120 -1.48 5.13 -13.74
N THR A 121 -1.96 6.15 -14.45
CA THR A 121 -2.83 5.96 -15.62
C THR A 121 -2.09 5.24 -16.73
N ILE A 122 -0.87 5.67 -17.06
CA ILE A 122 -0.03 5.03 -18.09
C ILE A 122 0.19 3.55 -17.78
N VAL A 123 0.56 3.22 -16.54
CA VAL A 123 0.80 1.83 -16.12
C VAL A 123 -0.48 1.00 -16.22
N ARG A 124 -1.63 1.52 -15.77
CA ARG A 124 -2.92 0.81 -15.89
C ARG A 124 -3.36 0.61 -17.33
N THR A 125 -3.10 1.59 -18.19
CA THR A 125 -3.38 1.46 -19.63
C THR A 125 -2.46 0.42 -20.26
N ALA A 126 -1.16 0.41 -19.93
CA ALA A 126 -0.22 -0.58 -20.40
C ALA A 126 -0.64 -2.01 -20.00
N ASP A 127 -1.03 -2.20 -18.74
CA ASP A 127 -1.57 -3.47 -18.24
C ASP A 127 -2.84 -3.90 -18.99
N ALA A 128 -3.77 -2.98 -19.24
CA ALA A 128 -5.00 -3.25 -20.01
C ALA A 128 -4.73 -3.67 -21.47
N PHE A 129 -3.61 -3.24 -22.05
CA PHE A 129 -3.17 -3.65 -23.39
C PHE A 129 -2.20 -4.85 -23.38
N GLY A 130 -1.91 -5.43 -22.21
CA GLY A 130 -1.04 -6.59 -22.07
C GLY A 130 0.45 -6.29 -22.25
N ILE A 131 0.87 -5.04 -22.05
CA ILE A 131 2.29 -4.66 -22.07
C ILE A 131 2.95 -5.15 -20.78
N GLY A 132 4.03 -5.93 -20.92
CA GLY A 132 4.65 -6.64 -19.79
C GLY A 132 5.63 -5.81 -18.94
N GLY A 133 6.05 -4.63 -19.40
CA GLY A 133 6.96 -3.75 -18.67
C GLY A 133 7.17 -2.37 -19.27
#